data_AF-A0ABD1EX54-F1
#
_entry.id   AF-A0ABD1EX54-F1
#
_cell.length_a   1.000
_cell.length_b   1.000
_cell.length_c   1.000
_cell.angle_alpha   90.00
_cell.angle_beta   90.00
_cell.angle_gamma   90.00
#
_symmetry.space_group_name_H-M   'P 1'
#
loop_
_entity.id
_entity.type
_entity.pdbx_description
1 polymer ?
#
loop_
_entity_poly.entity_id
_entity_poly.type
_entity_poly.pdbx_seq_one_letter_code
_entity_poly.pdbx_strand_id
1 'polypeptide(L)'
;MYISIYIYIYIYIYIYLLIVSIIKLNCLFIKIYGTETENQILWNFYASASEGSWQSVGSNSAQKLWVFSAFLDIRAKNVVKLIAVTHTNMARRSKSHLWCKLWYKLNDNITVMETVTAKLSIIQEHWNLPFSAYYVDCPLKGKNSCPEVVSLVTDLKHPLENLLKVIVNYDVKNDWNPRINSPFVDKMALCVKPLHYEYNKVLDLLEFIELYRILGVDHFVFYNHSVGPEVDCLLEKFRKENIITILPWKLPLQSQKDIRTEGIFASLNDCLFRTMHKYSHTIFVDLDEFIIPTNHYSFKEFFRFLYENHNIRKKSSFNFRNSFFYLQWPDDPDSKLFKDPIAQDLLVLRKTRRNVQFHPHNVRSKMIVRPDLISMVGNHFIWKYFNQLDFGNYMVDPNDAFMAHYRLCEFGGDDCVHGPSIIDKTMYRYKDELIGTVQYRHTQYLSDCQKNLINIRNATLL
;
A
#
# COMPACT_ATOMS: atom_id res chain seq x y z
N MET A 1 -31.08 -50.68 -27.65
CA MET A 1 -30.03 -50.04 -26.82
C MET A 1 -29.93 -48.52 -27.00
N TYR A 2 -30.33 -47.92 -28.13
CA TYR A 2 -30.22 -46.46 -28.36
C TYR A 2 -31.35 -45.58 -27.76
N ILE A 3 -32.55 -46.14 -27.51
CA ILE A 3 -33.70 -45.37 -26.99
C ILE A 3 -33.54 -45.01 -25.49
N SER A 4 -32.83 -45.84 -24.73
CA SER A 4 -32.65 -45.64 -23.28
C SER A 4 -31.72 -44.48 -22.92
N ILE A 5 -30.79 -44.11 -23.82
CA ILE A 5 -29.82 -43.03 -23.59
C ILE A 5 -30.47 -41.66 -23.82
N TYR A 6 -31.34 -41.55 -24.83
CA TYR A 6 -32.06 -40.31 -25.12
C TYR A 6 -33.04 -39.93 -24.00
N ILE A 7 -33.71 -40.91 -23.39
CA ILE A 7 -34.60 -40.67 -22.26
C ILE A 7 -33.80 -40.18 -21.04
N TYR A 8 -32.62 -40.74 -20.78
CA TYR A 8 -31.76 -40.32 -19.68
C TYR A 8 -31.24 -38.88 -19.86
N ILE A 9 -30.84 -38.51 -21.08
CA ILE A 9 -30.38 -37.15 -21.38
C ILE A 9 -31.54 -36.15 -21.23
N TYR A 10 -32.74 -36.51 -21.67
CA TYR A 10 -33.91 -35.63 -21.56
C TYR A 10 -34.34 -35.40 -20.11
N ILE A 11 -34.31 -36.46 -19.29
CA ILE A 11 -34.58 -36.36 -17.85
C ILE A 11 -33.52 -35.50 -17.15
N TYR A 12 -32.25 -35.64 -17.53
CA TYR A 12 -31.16 -34.85 -16.95
C TYR A 12 -31.26 -33.37 -17.31
N ILE A 13 -31.59 -33.04 -18.57
CA ILE A 13 -31.83 -31.65 -19.00
C ILE A 13 -33.06 -31.06 -18.29
N TYR A 14 -34.13 -31.84 -18.14
CA TYR A 14 -35.34 -31.39 -17.45
C TYR A 14 -35.10 -31.12 -15.96
N ILE A 15 -34.37 -32.00 -15.27
CA ILE A 15 -33.95 -31.80 -13.87
C ILE A 15 -33.03 -30.59 -13.74
N TYR A 16 -32.08 -30.40 -14.67
CA TYR A 16 -31.19 -29.24 -14.69
C TYR A 16 -31.97 -27.93 -14.87
N LEU A 17 -32.94 -27.89 -15.81
CA LEU A 17 -33.80 -26.72 -16.02
C LEU A 17 -34.73 -26.44 -14.83
N LEU A 18 -35.24 -27.48 -14.15
CA LEU A 18 -35.99 -27.36 -12.90
C LEU A 18 -35.13 -26.79 -11.76
N ILE A 19 -33.90 -27.27 -11.60
CA ILE A 19 -32.95 -26.75 -10.60
C ILE A 19 -32.60 -25.29 -10.89
N VAL A 20 -32.32 -24.93 -12.15
CA VAL A 20 -32.07 -23.54 -12.55
C VAL A 20 -33.29 -22.64 -12.34
N SER A 21 -34.50 -23.17 -12.51
CA SER A 21 -35.75 -22.44 -12.26
C SER A 21 -36.05 -22.28 -10.76
N ILE A 22 -35.73 -23.28 -9.94
CA ILE A 22 -35.81 -23.22 -8.47
C ILE A 22 -34.73 -22.27 -7.91
N ILE A 23 -33.53 -22.21 -8.52
CA ILE A 23 -32.48 -21.22 -8.21
C ILE A 23 -32.94 -19.81 -8.56
N LYS A 24 -33.61 -19.61 -9.72
CA LYS A 24 -34.21 -18.32 -10.09
C LYS A 24 -35.36 -17.91 -9.15
N LEU A 25 -36.15 -18.87 -8.64
CA LEU A 25 -37.22 -18.58 -7.67
C LEU A 25 -36.69 -18.28 -6.26
N ASN A 26 -35.60 -18.91 -5.82
CA ASN A 26 -34.99 -18.63 -4.52
C ASN A 26 -34.32 -17.24 -4.43
N CYS A 27 -34.05 -16.58 -5.57
CA CYS A 27 -33.70 -15.16 -5.60
C CYS A 27 -34.90 -14.21 -5.58
N LEU A 28 -36.13 -14.71 -5.76
CA LEU A 28 -37.35 -13.87 -5.82
C LEU A 28 -38.14 -13.80 -4.51
N PHE A 29 -37.81 -14.63 -3.52
CA PHE A 29 -38.51 -14.73 -2.22
C PHE A 29 -37.72 -14.10 -1.06
N ILE A 30 -37.22 -12.88 -1.26
CA ILE A 30 -36.91 -11.97 -0.14
C ILE A 30 -37.61 -10.66 -0.45
N LYS A 31 -38.91 -10.59 -0.11
CA LYS A 31 -39.67 -9.35 -0.16
C LYS A 31 -40.39 -9.15 1.16
N ILE A 32 -40.26 -7.91 1.64
CA ILE A 32 -41.12 -7.19 2.59
C ILE A 32 -40.74 -7.39 4.07
N TYR A 33 -39.88 -6.49 4.59
CA TYR A 33 -40.28 -5.44 5.53
C TYR A 33 -39.18 -4.37 5.56
N GLY A 34 -39.38 -3.29 4.80
CA GLY A 34 -38.54 -2.08 4.81
C GLY A 34 -39.35 -0.97 4.17
N THR A 35 -39.63 0.08 4.94
CA THR A 35 -40.51 1.20 4.60
C THR A 35 -40.02 1.98 3.37
N GLU A 36 -40.96 2.34 2.48
CA GLU A 36 -40.77 2.89 1.13
C GLU A 36 -40.14 4.29 1.00
N THR A 37 -39.42 4.80 2.00
CA THR A 37 -38.79 6.15 1.94
C THR A 37 -37.27 6.16 1.75
N GLU A 38 -36.59 5.01 1.75
CA GLU A 38 -35.11 4.95 1.66
C GLU A 38 -34.52 4.81 0.23
N ASN A 39 -35.33 4.47 -0.78
CA ASN A 39 -34.78 4.02 -2.07
C ASN A 39 -34.23 5.13 -3.00
N GLN A 40 -34.56 6.39 -2.77
CA GLN A 40 -34.04 7.52 -3.58
C GLN A 40 -32.80 8.19 -2.97
N ILE A 41 -32.43 7.83 -1.73
CA ILE A 41 -31.31 8.41 -0.96
C ILE A 41 -29.97 7.69 -1.27
N LEU A 42 -30.02 6.56 -1.97
CA LEU A 42 -28.89 5.64 -2.10
C LEU A 42 -27.73 6.13 -3.00
N TRP A 43 -27.97 6.72 -4.18
CA TRP A 43 -26.87 7.08 -5.09
C TRP A 43 -25.93 8.16 -4.54
N ASN A 44 -26.47 9.21 -3.92
CA ASN A 44 -25.65 10.25 -3.26
C ASN A 44 -24.89 9.69 -2.05
N PHE A 45 -25.49 8.72 -1.35
CA PHE A 45 -24.86 8.01 -0.25
C PHE A 45 -23.67 7.16 -0.74
N TYR A 46 -23.82 6.37 -1.81
CA TYR A 46 -22.70 5.62 -2.41
C TYR A 46 -21.61 6.53 -3.00
N ALA A 47 -21.99 7.64 -3.63
CA ALA A 47 -21.03 8.61 -4.18
C ALA A 47 -20.16 9.26 -3.10
N SER A 48 -20.63 9.30 -1.85
CA SER A 48 -19.89 9.81 -0.70
C SER A 48 -18.91 8.80 -0.08
N ALA A 49 -18.98 7.53 -0.47
CA ALA A 49 -18.16 6.48 0.10
C ALA A 49 -16.67 6.67 -0.26
N SER A 50 -15.80 6.63 0.75
CA SER A 50 -14.37 6.89 0.58
C SER A 50 -13.59 5.62 0.24
N GLU A 51 -12.60 5.72 -0.64
CA GLU A 51 -11.58 4.68 -0.91
C GLU A 51 -10.32 4.84 -0.03
N GLY A 52 -10.26 5.89 0.81
CA GLY A 52 -9.12 6.18 1.66
C GLY A 52 -9.24 7.53 2.35
N SER A 53 -9.87 7.56 3.52
CA SER A 53 -9.85 8.69 4.45
C SER A 53 -10.18 8.20 5.86
N TRP A 54 -9.57 8.82 6.88
CA TRP A 54 -9.86 8.48 8.27
C TRP A 54 -11.28 8.90 8.66
N GLN A 55 -12.07 7.96 9.18
CA GLN A 55 -13.44 8.17 9.61
C GLN A 55 -13.65 7.57 10.99
N SER A 56 -14.37 8.28 11.87
CA SER A 56 -14.66 7.80 13.22
C SER A 56 -15.69 6.69 13.24
N VAL A 57 -15.61 5.84 14.25
CA VAL A 57 -16.58 4.78 14.51
C VAL A 57 -17.17 4.98 15.89
N GLY A 58 -18.39 5.52 15.95
CA GLY A 58 -19.10 5.77 17.21
C GLY A 58 -18.44 6.91 17.98
N SER A 59 -18.58 8.13 17.47
CA SER A 59 -17.96 9.37 17.96
C SER A 59 -18.44 9.71 19.37
N ASN A 60 -19.63 9.24 19.74
CA ASN A 60 -20.18 9.34 21.10
C ASN A 60 -19.81 8.15 22.00
N SER A 61 -19.07 7.18 21.48
CA SER A 61 -18.60 6.04 22.27
C SER A 61 -17.31 6.40 23.01
N ALA A 62 -17.15 5.87 24.22
CA ALA A 62 -15.88 5.97 24.95
C ALA A 62 -14.72 5.26 24.23
N GLN A 63 -15.01 4.50 23.16
CA GLN A 63 -14.05 3.71 22.40
C GLN A 63 -13.55 4.53 21.21
N LYS A 64 -12.33 5.06 21.33
CA LYS A 64 -11.65 5.72 20.22
C LYS A 64 -11.27 4.70 19.14
N LEU A 65 -12.00 4.71 18.03
CA LEU A 65 -11.82 3.81 16.89
C LEU A 65 -12.00 4.60 15.58
N TRP A 66 -11.07 4.42 14.66
CA TRP A 66 -11.13 4.98 13.31
C TRP A 66 -10.90 3.90 12.26
N VAL A 67 -11.56 4.03 11.12
CA VAL A 67 -11.36 3.19 9.93
C VAL A 67 -10.87 4.07 8.78
N PHE A 68 -10.12 3.48 7.85
CA PHE A 68 -9.49 4.20 6.75
C PHE A 68 -9.92 3.73 5.35
N SER A 69 -9.83 2.42 5.12
CA SER A 69 -10.07 1.80 3.81
C SER A 69 -10.61 0.39 4.00
N ALA A 70 -11.26 -0.14 2.96
CA ALA A 70 -11.85 -1.47 2.94
C ALA A 70 -11.45 -2.20 1.66
N PHE A 71 -11.01 -3.44 1.78
CA PHE A 71 -10.57 -4.27 0.66
C PHE A 71 -11.27 -5.62 0.68
N LEU A 72 -11.64 -6.12 -0.50
CA LEU A 72 -12.09 -7.49 -0.64
C LEU A 72 -10.88 -8.43 -0.73
N ASP A 73 -10.75 -9.35 0.23
CA ASP A 73 -9.72 -10.38 0.27
C ASP A 73 -10.37 -11.77 0.08
N ILE A 74 -9.97 -12.47 -0.98
CA ILE A 74 -10.52 -13.78 -1.37
C ILE A 74 -9.56 -14.95 -1.16
N ARG A 75 -8.36 -14.69 -0.64
CA ARG A 75 -7.29 -15.69 -0.70
C ARG A 75 -7.58 -16.94 0.13
N ALA A 76 -8.32 -16.81 1.24
CA ALA A 76 -8.73 -17.94 2.10
C ALA A 76 -10.25 -18.04 2.27
N LYS A 77 -10.84 -17.00 2.88
CA LYS A 77 -12.29 -16.83 3.02
C LYS A 77 -12.60 -15.45 2.48
N ASN A 78 -13.71 -15.34 1.76
CA ASN A 78 -14.19 -14.05 1.28
C ASN A 78 -14.51 -13.16 2.49
N VAL A 79 -13.75 -12.08 2.61
CA VAL A 79 -13.83 -11.13 3.71
C VAL A 79 -13.63 -9.73 3.17
N VAL A 80 -14.41 -8.78 3.69
CA VAL A 80 -14.05 -7.36 3.55
C VAL A 80 -13.16 -7.01 4.73
N LYS A 81 -11.91 -6.69 4.43
CA LYS A 81 -10.88 -6.34 5.40
C LYS A 81 -10.71 -4.83 5.45
N LEU A 82 -10.93 -4.24 6.62
CA LEU A 82 -10.73 -2.81 6.83
C LEU A 82 -9.39 -2.57 7.53
N ILE A 83 -8.77 -1.44 7.20
CA ILE A 83 -7.66 -0.87 7.97
C ILE A 83 -8.24 0.06 9.02
N ALA A 84 -7.86 -0.15 10.28
CA ALA A 84 -8.36 0.61 11.41
C ALA A 84 -7.25 1.00 12.40
N VAL A 85 -7.54 1.99 13.25
CA VAL A 85 -6.70 2.36 14.40
C VAL A 85 -7.57 2.46 15.64
N THR A 86 -7.11 1.86 16.74
CA THR A 86 -7.75 1.94 18.05
C THR A 86 -6.76 1.61 19.16
N HIS A 87 -7.21 1.60 20.41
CA HIS A 87 -6.38 1.29 21.57
C HIS A 87 -5.71 -0.08 21.45
N THR A 88 -4.44 -0.17 21.85
CA THR A 88 -3.60 -1.38 21.74
C THR A 88 -4.17 -2.58 22.50
N ASN A 89 -4.97 -2.37 23.54
CA ASN A 89 -5.61 -3.44 24.31
C ASN A 89 -7.04 -3.78 23.86
N MET A 90 -7.55 -3.15 22.81
CA MET A 90 -8.94 -3.29 22.36
C MET A 90 -9.32 -4.74 22.06
N ALA A 91 -8.49 -5.49 21.33
CA ALA A 91 -8.77 -6.88 21.00
C ALA A 91 -8.80 -7.82 22.23
N ARG A 92 -8.21 -7.43 23.36
CA ARG A 92 -8.24 -8.21 24.62
C ARG A 92 -9.49 -7.92 25.46
N ARG A 93 -10.18 -6.81 25.20
CA ARG A 93 -11.38 -6.43 25.94
C ARG A 93 -12.57 -7.21 25.37
N SER A 94 -13.01 -8.24 26.09
CA SER A 94 -14.14 -9.13 25.75
C SER A 94 -15.50 -8.43 25.52
N LYS A 95 -15.60 -7.11 25.64
CA LYS A 95 -16.86 -6.33 25.58
C LYS A 95 -17.08 -5.56 24.27
N SER A 96 -16.09 -5.52 23.38
CA SER A 96 -16.19 -4.71 22.15
C SER A 96 -16.82 -5.52 21.02
N HIS A 97 -18.16 -5.62 21.02
CA HIS A 97 -18.88 -6.15 19.87
C HIS A 97 -18.88 -5.10 18.77
N LEU A 98 -18.35 -5.47 17.61
CA LEU A 98 -18.31 -4.64 16.41
C LEU A 98 -19.09 -5.37 15.33
N TRP A 99 -19.82 -4.61 14.51
CA TRP A 99 -20.57 -5.14 13.37
C TRP A 99 -20.23 -4.39 12.11
N CYS A 100 -20.14 -5.11 11.00
CA CYS A 100 -20.07 -4.52 9.69
C CYS A 100 -21.47 -4.52 9.08
N LYS A 101 -21.94 -3.36 8.64
CA LYS A 101 -23.07 -3.22 7.73
C LYS A 101 -22.51 -3.21 6.31
N LEU A 102 -22.96 -4.14 5.48
CA LEU A 102 -22.46 -4.40 4.13
C LEU A 102 -23.59 -4.16 3.15
N TRP A 103 -23.36 -3.32 2.14
CA TRP A 103 -24.36 -3.02 1.13
C TRP A 103 -23.98 -3.65 -0.21
N TYR A 104 -24.90 -4.41 -0.78
CA TYR A 104 -24.78 -5.06 -2.07
C TYR A 104 -25.72 -4.40 -3.07
N LYS A 105 -25.21 -4.12 -4.27
CA LYS A 105 -26.03 -3.70 -5.40
C LYS A 105 -26.49 -4.94 -6.16
N LEU A 106 -27.79 -5.19 -6.19
CA LEU A 106 -28.36 -6.28 -7.00
C LEU A 106 -28.61 -5.80 -8.43
N ASN A 107 -29.24 -4.63 -8.56
CA ASN A 107 -29.57 -3.94 -9.80
C ASN A 107 -29.47 -2.43 -9.55
N ASP A 108 -29.62 -1.58 -10.58
CA ASP A 108 -29.50 -0.12 -10.45
C ASP A 108 -30.43 0.53 -9.41
N ASN A 109 -31.52 -0.16 -9.04
CA ASN A 109 -32.54 0.36 -8.11
C ASN A 109 -32.67 -0.45 -6.80
N ILE A 110 -31.96 -1.58 -6.65
CA ILE A 110 -32.14 -2.47 -5.49
C ILE A 110 -30.81 -2.66 -4.80
N THR A 111 -30.79 -2.28 -3.53
CA THR A 111 -29.67 -2.50 -2.63
C THR A 111 -30.12 -3.36 -1.47
N VAL A 112 -29.25 -4.28 -1.05
CA VAL A 112 -29.49 -5.14 0.11
C VAL A 112 -28.42 -4.87 1.13
N MET A 113 -28.84 -4.67 2.38
CA MET A 113 -27.94 -4.50 3.50
C MET A 113 -27.89 -5.78 4.32
N GLU A 114 -26.68 -6.27 4.57
CA GLU A 114 -26.41 -7.36 5.50
C GLU A 114 -25.59 -6.86 6.68
N THR A 115 -25.92 -7.34 7.88
CA THR A 115 -25.10 -7.10 9.07
C THR A 115 -24.36 -8.38 9.46
N VAL A 116 -23.05 -8.27 9.66
CA VAL A 116 -22.18 -9.36 10.11
C VAL A 116 -21.35 -8.94 11.31
N THR A 117 -21.01 -9.88 12.19
CA THR A 117 -20.07 -9.60 13.28
C THR A 117 -18.66 -9.39 12.72
N ALA A 118 -18.00 -8.34 13.19
CA ALA A 118 -16.64 -8.01 12.79
C ALA A 118 -15.62 -8.67 13.71
N LYS A 119 -14.47 -9.07 13.16
CA LYS A 119 -13.35 -9.63 13.93
C LYS A 119 -12.15 -8.67 13.90
N LEU A 120 -11.70 -8.26 15.08
CA LEU A 120 -10.57 -7.35 15.24
C LEU A 120 -9.25 -8.14 15.41
N SER A 121 -8.21 -7.77 14.66
CA SER A 121 -6.86 -8.36 14.77
C SER A 121 -5.78 -7.27 14.78
N ILE A 122 -4.93 -7.25 15.80
CA ILE A 122 -3.89 -6.23 15.95
C ILE A 122 -2.75 -6.42 14.93
N ILE A 123 -2.20 -5.33 14.42
CA ILE A 123 -0.94 -5.31 13.67
C ILE A 123 0.21 -5.25 14.69
N GLN A 124 1.13 -6.22 14.62
CA GLN A 124 1.98 -6.61 15.76
C GLN A 124 3.07 -5.61 16.15
N GLU A 125 3.40 -4.64 15.30
CA GLU A 125 4.44 -3.65 15.55
C GLU A 125 3.86 -2.36 16.13
N HIS A 126 3.66 -2.29 17.45
CA HIS A 126 2.97 -1.15 18.09
C HIS A 126 3.82 -0.37 19.11
N TRP A 127 5.06 -0.79 19.37
CA TRP A 127 6.02 -0.05 20.20
C TRP A 127 5.53 0.29 21.61
N ASN A 128 4.62 -0.53 22.18
CA ASN A 128 3.94 -0.29 23.45
C ASN A 128 3.22 1.08 23.55
N LEU A 129 2.89 1.71 22.42
CA LEU A 129 2.14 2.96 22.39
C LEU A 129 0.65 2.74 22.69
N PRO A 130 -0.08 3.79 23.14
CA PRO A 130 -1.49 3.68 23.51
C PRO A 130 -2.43 3.20 22.39
N PHE A 131 -2.10 3.51 21.13
CA PHE A 131 -2.86 3.12 19.95
C PHE A 131 -2.02 2.26 19.00
N SER A 132 -2.71 1.35 18.29
CA SER A 132 -2.13 0.51 17.25
C SER A 132 -3.03 0.45 16.03
N ALA A 133 -2.44 0.03 14.91
CA ALA A 133 -3.17 -0.35 13.71
C ALA A 133 -3.79 -1.75 13.87
N TYR A 134 -4.93 -1.95 13.23
CA TYR A 134 -5.74 -3.15 13.29
C TYR A 134 -6.30 -3.51 11.92
N TYR A 135 -6.50 -4.82 11.71
CA TYR A 135 -7.46 -5.31 10.73
C TYR A 135 -8.82 -5.50 11.38
N VAL A 136 -9.86 -5.11 10.65
CA VAL A 136 -11.24 -5.49 10.95
C VAL A 136 -11.74 -6.38 9.81
N ASP A 137 -12.00 -7.64 10.13
CA ASP A 137 -12.46 -8.64 9.18
C ASP A 137 -13.99 -8.73 9.25
N CYS A 138 -14.67 -8.44 8.15
CA CYS A 138 -16.11 -8.59 7.95
C CYS A 138 -16.38 -9.83 7.05
N PRO A 139 -16.74 -10.99 7.64
CA PRO A 139 -16.90 -12.23 6.87
C PRO A 139 -18.09 -12.16 5.90
N LEU A 140 -17.92 -12.67 4.68
CA LEU A 140 -18.98 -12.71 3.68
C LEU A 140 -19.66 -14.09 3.62
N LYS A 141 -20.99 -14.10 3.53
CA LYS A 141 -21.80 -15.32 3.40
C LYS A 141 -22.00 -15.71 1.93
N GLY A 142 -20.91 -16.03 1.22
CA GLY A 142 -20.97 -16.51 -0.16
C GLY A 142 -19.73 -16.21 -0.99
N LYS A 143 -19.46 -17.05 -2.01
CA LYS A 143 -18.30 -16.87 -2.90
C LYS A 143 -18.45 -15.70 -3.89
N ASN A 144 -19.68 -15.33 -4.25
CA ASN A 144 -19.95 -14.39 -5.35
C ASN A 144 -20.65 -13.08 -4.90
N SER A 145 -20.78 -12.85 -3.60
CA SER A 145 -21.39 -11.63 -3.06
C SER A 145 -20.29 -10.61 -2.72
N CYS A 146 -20.09 -9.61 -3.57
CA CYS A 146 -19.20 -8.48 -3.30
C CYS A 146 -20.03 -7.27 -2.86
N PRO A 147 -19.92 -6.81 -1.61
CA PRO A 147 -20.54 -5.55 -1.23
C PRO A 147 -19.80 -4.40 -1.91
N GLU A 148 -20.53 -3.35 -2.30
CA GLU A 148 -19.92 -2.13 -2.87
C GLU A 148 -19.38 -1.22 -1.76
N VAL A 149 -20.04 -1.24 -0.60
CA VAL A 149 -19.75 -0.35 0.52
C VAL A 149 -19.89 -1.09 1.85
N VAL A 150 -19.08 -0.68 2.82
CA VAL A 150 -19.10 -1.17 4.20
C VAL A 150 -19.05 -0.01 5.20
N SER A 151 -19.72 -0.21 6.34
CA SER A 151 -19.63 0.66 7.51
C SER A 151 -19.39 -0.21 8.74
N LEU A 152 -18.49 0.23 9.62
CA LEU A 152 -18.24 -0.40 10.90
C LEU A 152 -19.05 0.33 11.98
N VAL A 153 -19.76 -0.41 12.83
CA VAL A 153 -20.57 0.16 13.91
C VAL A 153 -20.31 -0.54 15.25
N THR A 154 -20.43 0.23 16.33
CA THR A 154 -20.36 -0.22 17.73
C THR A 154 -21.74 -0.42 18.37
N ASP A 155 -22.79 0.09 17.75
CA ASP A 155 -24.19 -0.15 18.11
C ASP A 155 -25.03 -0.17 16.82
N LEU A 156 -25.88 -1.18 16.67
CA LEU A 156 -26.74 -1.34 15.51
C LEU A 156 -27.83 -0.25 15.42
N LYS A 157 -28.19 0.37 16.55
CA LYS A 157 -29.21 1.42 16.66
C LYS A 157 -28.70 2.82 16.36
N HIS A 158 -27.39 3.05 16.41
CA HIS A 158 -26.81 4.36 16.15
C HIS A 158 -26.67 4.65 14.64
N PRO A 159 -26.74 5.93 14.23
CA PRO A 159 -26.56 6.34 12.85
C PRO A 159 -25.15 6.02 12.36
N LEU A 160 -25.00 5.90 11.03
CA LEU A 160 -23.72 5.63 10.40
C LEU A 160 -22.85 6.89 10.42
N GLU A 161 -21.61 6.73 10.89
CA GLU A 161 -20.62 7.82 10.94
C GLU A 161 -19.46 7.61 9.95
N ASN A 162 -19.37 6.41 9.39
CA ASN A 162 -18.36 6.04 8.41
C ASN A 162 -19.00 5.26 7.27
N LEU A 163 -18.42 5.44 6.08
CA LEU A 163 -18.81 4.80 4.85
C LEU A 163 -17.58 4.62 3.96
N LEU A 164 -17.17 3.36 3.79
CA LEU A 164 -15.99 2.99 3.00
C LEU A 164 -16.42 2.23 1.76
N LYS A 165 -15.90 2.63 0.62
CA LYS A 165 -16.03 1.87 -0.62
C LYS A 165 -15.13 0.63 -0.53
N VAL A 166 -15.70 -0.51 -0.90
CA VAL A 166 -14.98 -1.79 -0.90
C VAL A 166 -14.14 -1.86 -2.17
N ILE A 167 -12.82 -1.80 -1.99
CA ILE A 167 -11.87 -1.86 -3.09
C ILE A 167 -11.70 -3.31 -3.53
N VAL A 168 -11.96 -3.55 -4.82
CA VAL A 168 -11.80 -4.85 -5.47
C VAL A 168 -10.66 -4.74 -6.47
N ASN A 169 -9.54 -5.43 -6.18
CA ASN A 169 -8.33 -5.36 -6.99
C ASN A 169 -8.12 -6.57 -7.91
N TYR A 170 -9.06 -7.51 -7.94
CA TYR A 170 -8.97 -8.73 -8.74
C TYR A 170 -10.23 -8.90 -9.59
N ASP A 171 -10.12 -9.61 -10.71
CA ASP A 171 -11.31 -10.03 -11.45
C ASP A 171 -12.00 -11.15 -10.67
N VAL A 172 -13.21 -10.87 -10.18
CA VAL A 172 -14.02 -11.81 -9.40
C VAL A 172 -14.31 -13.11 -10.16
N LYS A 173 -14.13 -13.12 -11.49
CA LYS A 173 -14.30 -14.31 -12.33
C LYS A 173 -13.10 -15.25 -12.35
N ASN A 174 -11.91 -14.79 -11.93
CA ASN A 174 -10.71 -15.59 -11.94
C ASN A 174 -10.41 -16.13 -10.54
N ASP A 175 -10.35 -17.46 -10.41
CA ASP A 175 -9.92 -18.10 -9.17
C ASP A 175 -8.46 -17.74 -8.87
N TRP A 176 -8.23 -17.00 -7.79
CA TRP A 176 -6.87 -16.73 -7.32
C TRP A 176 -6.20 -18.04 -6.90
N ASN A 177 -5.07 -18.38 -7.54
CA ASN A 177 -4.28 -19.55 -7.17
C ASN A 177 -2.78 -19.18 -7.06
N PRO A 178 -2.20 -19.21 -5.85
CA PRO A 178 -0.81 -18.81 -5.64
C PRO A 178 0.21 -19.75 -6.30
N ARG A 179 -0.21 -20.97 -6.70
CA ARG A 179 0.64 -21.97 -7.38
C ARG A 179 0.69 -21.79 -8.90
N ILE A 180 -0.29 -21.10 -9.47
CA ILE A 180 -0.39 -20.84 -10.91
C ILE A 180 0.20 -19.47 -11.26
N ASN A 181 0.07 -18.50 -10.35
CA ASN A 181 0.57 -17.15 -10.56
C ASN A 181 2.09 -17.15 -10.81
N SER A 182 2.47 -16.53 -11.92
CA SER A 182 3.87 -16.34 -12.30
C SER A 182 4.63 -15.62 -11.19
N PRO A 183 5.79 -16.14 -10.74
CA PRO A 183 6.63 -15.44 -9.78
C PRO A 183 7.39 -14.28 -10.43
N PHE A 184 7.40 -14.16 -11.77
CA PHE A 184 8.16 -13.13 -12.46
C PHE A 184 7.60 -11.73 -12.23
N VAL A 185 8.50 -10.75 -12.31
CA VAL A 185 8.15 -9.33 -12.24
C VAL A 185 7.43 -8.93 -13.53
N ASP A 186 6.21 -8.44 -13.37
CA ASP A 186 5.44 -7.72 -14.38
C ASP A 186 5.37 -6.24 -13.98
N LYS A 187 4.24 -5.78 -13.42
CA LYS A 187 4.13 -4.44 -12.84
C LYS A 187 4.58 -4.39 -11.38
N MET A 188 5.25 -3.31 -10.99
CA MET A 188 5.71 -3.05 -9.63
C MET A 188 5.11 -1.77 -9.06
N ALA A 189 4.76 -1.82 -7.77
CA ALA A 189 4.39 -0.64 -7.01
C ALA A 189 5.43 -0.35 -5.91
N LEU A 190 5.47 0.90 -5.47
CA LEU A 190 6.29 1.32 -4.33
C LEU A 190 5.43 2.05 -3.30
N CYS A 191 5.57 1.67 -2.04
CA CYS A 191 4.88 2.24 -0.90
C CYS A 191 5.88 3.00 -0.03
N VAL A 192 5.55 4.26 0.27
CA VAL A 192 6.32 5.08 1.22
C VAL A 192 5.51 5.29 2.49
N LYS A 193 6.19 5.37 3.63
CA LYS A 193 5.57 5.80 4.90
C LYS A 193 4.92 7.19 4.77
N PRO A 194 4.08 7.62 5.73
CA PRO A 194 3.43 8.92 5.65
C PRO A 194 4.43 10.08 5.50
N LEU A 195 4.12 10.98 4.57
CA LEU A 195 4.87 12.21 4.34
C LEU A 195 4.48 13.22 5.43
N HIS A 196 5.42 13.56 6.30
CA HIS A 196 5.18 14.32 7.52
C HIS A 196 6.21 15.47 7.69
N TYR A 197 6.04 16.30 8.71
CA TYR A 197 6.89 17.47 9.03
C TYR A 197 7.01 18.50 7.89
N GLU A 198 5.89 18.87 7.27
CA GLU A 198 5.86 19.86 6.17
C GLU A 198 6.88 19.54 5.07
N TYR A 199 6.99 18.26 4.69
CA TYR A 199 8.00 17.81 3.74
C TYR A 199 7.89 18.58 2.42
N ASN A 200 8.93 19.34 2.08
CA ASN A 200 8.90 20.28 0.95
C ASN A 200 10.17 20.24 0.08
N LYS A 201 10.83 19.07 -0.01
CA LYS A 201 12.05 18.89 -0.81
C LYS A 201 11.71 18.33 -2.20
N VAL A 202 11.55 19.24 -3.17
CA VAL A 202 11.16 18.91 -4.55
C VAL A 202 12.21 18.05 -5.26
N LEU A 203 13.48 18.44 -5.21
CA LEU A 203 14.54 17.73 -5.93
C LEU A 203 14.74 16.31 -5.40
N ASP A 204 14.82 16.14 -4.07
CA ASP A 204 14.91 14.83 -3.42
C ASP A 204 13.74 13.90 -3.83
N LEU A 205 12.50 14.44 -3.93
CA LEU A 205 11.34 13.65 -4.33
C LEU A 205 11.35 13.31 -5.83
N LEU A 206 11.79 14.23 -6.69
CA LEU A 206 11.97 13.99 -8.12
C LEU A 206 13.00 12.88 -8.36
N GLU A 207 14.16 12.99 -7.73
CA GLU A 207 15.22 12.00 -7.81
C GLU A 207 14.74 10.63 -7.32
N PHE A 208 14.03 10.59 -6.18
CA PHE A 208 13.43 9.37 -5.65
C PHE A 208 12.49 8.70 -6.66
N ILE A 209 11.50 9.44 -7.18
CA ILE A 209 10.52 8.89 -8.12
C ILE A 209 11.20 8.45 -9.41
N GLU A 210 12.00 9.29 -10.04
CA GLU A 210 12.59 8.98 -11.34
C GLU A 210 13.63 7.86 -11.26
N LEU A 211 14.44 7.77 -10.20
CA LEU A 211 15.35 6.63 -10.03
C LEU A 211 14.60 5.31 -9.88
N TYR A 212 13.53 5.26 -9.06
CA TYR A 212 12.72 4.04 -8.96
C TYR A 212 11.98 3.71 -10.26
N ARG A 213 11.58 4.71 -11.05
CA ARG A 213 11.01 4.48 -12.40
C ARG A 213 12.05 3.87 -13.35
N ILE A 214 13.29 4.36 -13.34
CA ILE A 214 14.41 3.77 -14.10
C ILE A 214 14.64 2.30 -13.69
N LEU A 215 14.52 2.00 -12.39
CA LEU A 215 14.62 0.63 -11.87
C LEU A 215 13.43 -0.28 -12.24
N GLY A 216 12.35 0.28 -12.82
CA GLY A 216 11.18 -0.45 -13.29
C GLY A 216 9.96 -0.40 -12.37
N VAL A 217 9.85 0.60 -11.48
CA VAL A 217 8.62 0.84 -10.70
C VAL A 217 7.59 1.57 -11.55
N ASP A 218 6.39 1.01 -11.64
CA ASP A 218 5.30 1.57 -12.45
C ASP A 218 4.44 2.58 -11.69
N HIS A 219 4.28 2.40 -10.37
CA HIS A 219 3.33 3.20 -9.59
C HIS A 219 3.77 3.42 -8.15
N PHE A 220 3.49 4.60 -7.62
CA PHE A 220 3.84 4.95 -6.24
C PHE A 220 2.58 5.22 -5.41
N VAL A 221 2.60 4.79 -4.16
CA VAL A 221 1.55 5.10 -3.19
C VAL A 221 2.15 5.91 -2.06
N PHE A 222 1.63 7.12 -1.91
CA PHE A 222 2.02 8.09 -0.90
C PHE A 222 0.84 8.40 0.03
N TYR A 223 1.17 8.81 1.25
CA TYR A 223 0.20 9.19 2.28
C TYR A 223 0.53 10.60 2.76
N ASN A 224 -0.33 11.58 2.46
CA ASN A 224 -0.13 12.98 2.79
C ASN A 224 -0.59 13.26 4.23
N HIS A 225 0.34 13.27 5.18
CA HIS A 225 0.07 13.77 6.54
C HIS A 225 0.27 15.29 6.59
N SER A 226 1.44 15.74 6.15
CA SER A 226 1.81 17.16 6.04
C SER A 226 2.96 17.34 5.04
N VAL A 227 2.65 17.67 3.80
CA VAL A 227 3.63 18.12 2.79
C VAL A 227 3.54 19.64 2.63
N GLY A 228 4.67 20.26 2.28
CA GLY A 228 4.69 21.67 1.93
C GLY A 228 4.14 21.95 0.52
N PRO A 229 3.87 23.22 0.18
CA PRO A 229 3.15 23.61 -1.03
C PRO A 229 3.90 23.29 -2.35
N GLU A 230 5.23 23.23 -2.32
CA GLU A 230 6.03 22.93 -3.51
C GLU A 230 5.95 21.44 -3.86
N VAL A 231 6.11 20.59 -2.85
CA VAL A 231 5.92 19.14 -3.02
C VAL A 231 4.46 18.80 -3.31
N ASP A 232 3.49 19.47 -2.68
CA ASP A 232 2.06 19.25 -2.95
C ASP A 232 1.74 19.45 -4.44
N CYS A 233 2.22 20.55 -5.04
CA CYS A 233 2.02 20.80 -6.46
C CYS A 233 2.68 19.73 -7.36
N LEU A 234 3.89 19.29 -7.02
CA LEU A 234 4.57 18.22 -7.75
C LEU A 234 3.79 16.89 -7.68
N LEU A 235 3.33 16.51 -6.49
CA LEU A 235 2.52 15.30 -6.29
C LEU A 235 1.23 15.37 -7.09
N GLU A 236 0.56 16.53 -7.14
CA GLU A 236 -0.65 16.74 -7.93
C GLU A 236 -0.41 16.56 -9.44
N LYS A 237 0.75 16.98 -9.95
CA LYS A 237 1.12 16.72 -11.35
C LYS A 237 1.29 15.22 -11.60
N PHE A 238 2.05 14.52 -10.77
CA PHE A 238 2.24 13.08 -10.92
C PHE A 238 0.93 12.28 -10.72
N ARG A 239 0.01 12.78 -9.89
CA ARG A 239 -1.33 12.21 -9.72
C ARG A 239 -2.14 12.28 -11.02
N LYS A 240 -2.11 13.44 -11.70
CA LYS A 240 -2.78 13.63 -13.01
C LYS A 240 -2.18 12.77 -14.12
N GLU A 241 -0.87 12.51 -14.05
CA GLU A 241 -0.17 11.60 -14.96
C GLU A 241 -0.36 10.11 -14.63
N ASN A 242 -1.13 9.79 -13.58
CA ASN A 242 -1.36 8.42 -13.10
C ASN A 242 -0.05 7.67 -12.73
N ILE A 243 0.96 8.40 -12.28
CA ILE A 243 2.23 7.84 -11.78
C ILE A 243 2.11 7.51 -10.28
N ILE A 244 1.26 8.25 -9.57
CA ILE A 244 1.10 8.10 -8.13
C ILE A 244 -0.37 8.01 -7.72
N THR A 245 -0.59 7.36 -6.58
CA THR A 245 -1.76 7.55 -5.73
C THR A 245 -1.30 8.27 -4.46
N ILE A 246 -1.88 9.44 -4.18
CA ILE A 246 -1.66 10.18 -2.93
C ILE A 246 -2.95 10.15 -2.11
N LEU A 247 -2.85 9.73 -0.85
CA LEU A 247 -4.01 9.55 0.03
C LEU A 247 -3.96 10.55 1.20
N PRO A 248 -5.10 11.15 1.61
CA PRO A 248 -5.13 12.02 2.78
C PRO A 248 -4.85 11.21 4.05
N TRP A 249 -3.90 11.65 4.88
CA TRP A 249 -3.40 10.88 6.03
C TRP A 249 -3.37 11.69 7.34
N LYS A 250 -4.47 12.40 7.61
CA LYS A 250 -4.65 13.17 8.86
C LYS A 250 -5.41 12.34 9.90
N LEU A 251 -4.68 11.47 10.60
CA LEU A 251 -5.20 10.71 11.74
C LEU A 251 -5.24 11.62 12.99
N PRO A 252 -6.35 11.68 13.75
CA PRO A 252 -6.49 12.58 14.90
C PRO A 252 -5.81 12.01 16.17
N LEU A 253 -4.54 11.64 16.07
CA LEU A 253 -3.69 11.12 17.14
C LEU A 253 -2.32 11.80 17.10
N GLN A 254 -1.69 12.00 18.27
CA GLN A 254 -0.36 12.60 18.34
C GLN A 254 0.70 11.58 17.91
N SER A 255 1.47 11.91 16.87
CA SER A 255 2.58 11.07 16.43
C SER A 255 3.66 10.93 17.51
N GLN A 256 4.32 9.78 17.55
CA GLN A 256 5.35 9.36 18.52
C GLN A 256 4.90 9.27 19.98
N LYS A 257 3.75 9.83 20.35
CA LYS A 257 3.18 9.77 21.71
C LYS A 257 2.00 8.81 21.80
N ASP A 258 1.03 8.95 20.90
CA ASP A 258 -0.16 8.10 20.86
C ASP A 258 0.02 6.93 19.88
N ILE A 259 0.69 7.19 18.75
CA ILE A 259 0.90 6.23 17.66
C ILE A 259 2.26 6.47 16.97
N ARG A 260 2.89 5.40 16.49
CA ARG A 260 4.21 5.45 15.85
C ARG A 260 4.11 6.07 14.45
N THR A 261 4.94 7.09 14.17
CA THR A 261 5.15 7.69 12.84
C THR A 261 3.86 7.87 12.05
N GLU A 262 2.98 8.73 12.57
CA GLU A 262 1.73 9.10 11.89
C GLU A 262 0.83 7.88 11.56
N GLY A 263 1.03 6.73 12.22
CA GLY A 263 0.32 5.49 11.90
C GLY A 263 0.96 4.67 10.77
N ILE A 264 2.29 4.65 10.66
CA ILE A 264 3.05 3.92 9.63
C ILE A 264 2.57 2.48 9.40
N PHE A 265 2.23 1.73 10.45
CA PHE A 265 1.80 0.34 10.28
C PHE A 265 0.42 0.20 9.66
N ALA A 266 -0.46 1.20 9.83
CA ALA A 266 -1.70 1.28 9.09
C ALA A 266 -1.43 1.61 7.61
N SER A 267 -0.51 2.52 7.30
CA SER A 267 -0.21 2.90 5.91
C SER A 267 0.48 1.78 5.13
N LEU A 268 1.47 1.10 5.73
CA LEU A 268 2.16 -0.03 5.09
C LEU A 268 1.17 -1.15 4.75
N ASN A 269 0.24 -1.43 5.66
CA ASN A 269 -0.74 -2.49 5.44
C ASN A 269 -1.91 -2.05 4.54
N ASP A 270 -2.35 -0.79 4.55
CA ASP A 270 -3.22 -0.26 3.50
C ASP A 270 -2.58 -0.44 2.12
N CYS A 271 -1.32 -0.04 1.98
CA CYS A 271 -0.62 -0.12 0.69
C CYS A 271 -0.50 -1.56 0.20
N LEU A 272 -0.16 -2.50 1.11
CA LEU A 272 -0.12 -3.93 0.81
C LEU A 272 -1.41 -4.41 0.15
N PHE A 273 -2.58 -4.09 0.72
CA PHE A 273 -3.87 -4.51 0.16
C PHE A 273 -4.25 -3.72 -1.09
N ARG A 274 -3.87 -2.45 -1.16
CA ARG A 274 -4.11 -1.58 -2.31
C ARG A 274 -3.36 -2.00 -3.56
N THR A 275 -2.14 -2.50 -3.41
CA THR A 275 -1.31 -2.99 -4.52
C THR A 275 -1.53 -4.47 -4.81
N MET A 276 -2.13 -5.22 -3.88
CA MET A 276 -2.48 -6.63 -4.06
C MET A 276 -3.27 -6.86 -5.34
N HIS A 277 -2.89 -7.86 -6.13
CA HIS A 277 -3.50 -8.25 -7.40
C HIS A 277 -3.41 -7.22 -8.55
N LYS A 278 -3.01 -5.98 -8.29
CA LYS A 278 -2.70 -4.97 -9.32
C LYS A 278 -1.24 -4.99 -9.76
N TYR A 279 -0.35 -5.34 -8.83
CA TYR A 279 1.09 -5.36 -9.05
C TYR A 279 1.65 -6.72 -8.64
N SER A 280 2.59 -7.22 -9.43
CA SER A 280 3.30 -8.48 -9.17
C SER A 280 4.17 -8.37 -7.92
N HIS A 281 4.79 -7.21 -7.71
CA HIS A 281 5.68 -6.93 -6.60
C HIS A 281 5.42 -5.54 -6.01
N THR A 282 5.67 -5.39 -4.72
CA THR A 282 5.54 -4.13 -4.00
C THR A 282 6.77 -3.87 -3.15
N ILE A 283 7.32 -2.68 -3.28
CA ILE A 283 8.50 -2.20 -2.55
C ILE A 283 8.02 -1.38 -1.35
N PHE A 284 8.64 -1.58 -0.18
CA PHE A 284 8.38 -0.78 1.03
C PHE A 284 9.66 -0.11 1.48
N VAL A 285 9.75 1.21 1.33
CA VAL A 285 10.94 2.03 1.65
C VAL A 285 10.54 3.40 2.19
N ASP A 286 11.50 4.11 2.78
CA ASP A 286 11.40 5.52 3.12
C ASP A 286 12.01 6.39 1.99
N LEU A 287 11.74 7.71 1.96
CA LEU A 287 12.24 8.61 0.90
C LEU A 287 13.77 8.72 0.84
N ASP A 288 14.46 8.38 1.93
CA ASP A 288 15.91 8.37 2.06
C ASP A 288 16.54 7.00 1.77
N GLU A 289 15.76 6.03 1.26
CA GLU A 289 16.18 4.64 1.10
C GLU A 289 15.99 4.13 -0.35
N PHE A 290 17.09 3.65 -0.92
CA PHE A 290 17.16 3.16 -2.30
C PHE A 290 17.60 1.71 -2.34
N ILE A 291 16.70 0.80 -2.72
CA ILE A 291 17.07 -0.59 -3.00
C ILE A 291 17.67 -0.64 -4.40
N ILE A 292 18.92 -1.10 -4.51
CA ILE A 292 19.70 -1.05 -5.75
C ILE A 292 20.31 -2.42 -6.08
N PRO A 293 20.04 -2.98 -7.28
CA PRO A 293 20.80 -4.11 -7.80
C PRO A 293 22.24 -3.73 -8.11
N THR A 294 23.20 -4.53 -7.65
CA THR A 294 24.63 -4.26 -7.85
C THR A 294 25.08 -4.59 -9.26
N ASN A 295 24.51 -5.63 -9.89
CA ASN A 295 24.97 -6.19 -11.17
C ASN A 295 23.91 -6.16 -12.29
N HIS A 296 22.76 -5.53 -12.05
CA HIS A 296 21.65 -5.44 -13.01
C HIS A 296 21.14 -4.01 -13.12
N TYR A 297 20.50 -3.66 -14.24
CA TYR A 297 19.97 -2.32 -14.47
C TYR A 297 18.56 -2.15 -13.91
N SER A 298 17.74 -3.19 -13.88
CA SER A 298 16.35 -3.11 -13.38
C SER A 298 16.00 -4.21 -12.39
N PHE A 299 14.92 -4.00 -11.64
CA PHE A 299 14.35 -5.04 -10.79
C PHE A 299 13.90 -6.25 -11.60
N LYS A 300 13.37 -6.04 -12.81
CA LYS A 300 12.96 -7.14 -13.69
C LYS A 300 14.13 -8.06 -14.03
N GLU A 301 15.28 -7.50 -14.38
CA GLU A 301 16.51 -8.26 -14.65
C GLU A 301 17.02 -8.95 -13.39
N PHE A 302 17.08 -8.23 -12.27
CA PHE A 302 17.52 -8.77 -10.99
C PHE A 302 16.66 -9.95 -10.52
N PHE A 303 15.34 -9.83 -10.57
CA PHE A 303 14.45 -10.92 -10.19
C PHE A 303 14.50 -12.09 -11.16
N ARG A 304 14.68 -11.85 -12.46
CA ARG A 304 14.94 -12.94 -13.43
C ARG A 304 16.21 -13.70 -13.04
N PHE A 305 17.32 -13.00 -12.80
CA PHE A 305 18.56 -13.60 -12.32
C PHE A 305 18.32 -14.42 -11.04
N LEU A 306 17.60 -13.85 -10.07
CA LEU A 306 17.32 -14.52 -8.81
C LEU A 306 16.50 -15.81 -8.99
N TYR A 307 15.44 -15.80 -9.82
CA TYR A 307 14.60 -16.98 -10.06
C TYR A 307 15.25 -18.06 -10.91
N GLU A 308 16.21 -17.69 -11.77
CA GLU A 308 16.95 -18.62 -12.61
C GLU A 308 18.10 -19.29 -11.86
N ASN A 309 18.79 -18.55 -10.98
CA ASN A 309 20.00 -19.03 -10.30
C ASN A 309 19.76 -19.54 -8.88
N HIS A 310 18.62 -19.21 -8.26
CA HIS A 310 18.30 -19.64 -6.90
C HIS A 310 16.94 -20.33 -6.82
N ASN A 311 16.81 -21.31 -5.92
CA ASN A 311 15.54 -22.01 -5.69
C ASN A 311 14.61 -21.18 -4.80
N ILE A 312 14.03 -20.11 -5.36
CA ILE A 312 13.27 -19.10 -4.61
C ILE A 312 11.82 -18.92 -5.09
N ARG A 313 11.28 -19.86 -5.88
CA ARG A 313 9.89 -19.82 -6.35
C ARG A 313 8.86 -19.79 -5.21
N LYS A 314 9.23 -20.31 -4.05
CA LYS A 314 8.44 -20.30 -2.80
C LYS A 314 8.73 -19.07 -1.91
N LYS A 315 9.52 -18.12 -2.38
CA LYS A 315 9.84 -16.89 -1.64
C LYS A 315 8.87 -15.79 -2.06
N SER A 316 8.38 -15.05 -1.08
CA SER A 316 7.37 -14.02 -1.29
C SER A 316 7.75 -12.67 -0.67
N SER A 317 8.88 -12.63 0.03
CA SER A 317 9.53 -11.39 0.46
C SER A 317 11.02 -11.52 0.24
N PHE A 318 11.64 -10.41 -0.13
CA PHE A 318 13.06 -10.28 -0.44
C PHE A 318 13.59 -9.18 0.46
N ASN A 319 14.49 -9.53 1.38
CA ASN A 319 14.99 -8.64 2.42
C ASN A 319 16.39 -8.14 2.06
N PHE A 320 16.54 -6.82 1.98
CA PHE A 320 17.76 -6.14 1.56
C PHE A 320 18.44 -5.53 2.78
N ARG A 321 19.75 -5.78 2.93
CA ARG A 321 20.53 -5.25 4.05
C ARG A 321 20.79 -3.76 3.87
N ASN A 322 20.75 -3.04 4.99
CA ASN A 322 21.03 -1.61 5.03
C ASN A 322 22.54 -1.35 4.93
N SER A 323 22.92 -0.35 4.15
CA SER A 323 24.17 0.39 4.31
C SER A 323 23.91 1.88 4.35
N PHE A 324 24.45 2.56 5.37
CA PHE A 324 24.35 4.00 5.47
C PHE A 324 25.29 4.72 4.51
N PHE A 325 24.75 5.76 3.90
CA PHE A 325 25.43 6.81 3.15
C PHE A 325 25.24 8.11 3.95
N TYR A 326 26.13 8.36 4.91
CA TYR A 326 25.94 9.49 5.81
C TYR A 326 26.14 10.83 5.10
N LEU A 327 25.20 11.74 5.32
CA LEU A 327 25.20 13.04 4.64
C LEU A 327 26.35 13.95 5.12
N GLN A 328 26.99 13.64 6.25
CA GLN A 328 28.14 14.40 6.76
C GLN A 328 29.45 14.06 6.08
N TRP A 329 29.55 12.93 5.36
CA TRP A 329 30.72 12.67 4.54
C TRP A 329 30.83 13.68 3.39
N PRO A 330 32.05 14.00 2.94
CA PRO A 330 32.25 14.87 1.78
C PRO A 330 31.52 14.35 0.54
N ASP A 331 31.03 15.29 -0.27
CA ASP A 331 30.46 14.99 -1.57
C ASP A 331 31.51 14.39 -2.53
N ASP A 332 31.04 13.58 -3.47
CA ASP A 332 31.89 13.02 -4.52
C ASP A 332 32.50 14.15 -5.36
N PRO A 333 33.83 14.21 -5.53
CA PRO A 333 34.46 15.22 -6.37
C PRO A 333 33.95 15.22 -7.82
N ASP A 334 33.56 14.04 -8.34
CA ASP A 334 33.07 13.93 -9.72
C ASP A 334 31.71 14.60 -9.90
N SER A 335 30.89 14.73 -8.85
CA SER A 335 29.59 15.37 -8.97
C SER A 335 29.72 16.86 -9.33
N LYS A 336 30.83 17.50 -8.92
CA LYS A 336 31.14 18.90 -9.26
C LYS A 336 31.53 19.09 -10.73
N LEU A 337 31.87 18.02 -11.43
CA LEU A 337 32.22 18.06 -12.85
C LEU A 337 30.99 18.01 -13.75
N PHE A 338 29.79 17.80 -13.19
CA PHE A 338 28.56 17.81 -13.97
C PHE A 338 28.26 19.23 -14.45
N LYS A 339 27.91 19.36 -15.75
CA LYS A 339 27.68 20.67 -16.38
C LYS A 339 26.46 21.40 -15.83
N ASP A 340 25.44 20.64 -15.43
CA ASP A 340 24.17 21.18 -14.96
C ASP A 340 24.15 21.26 -13.42
N PRO A 341 23.80 22.41 -12.83
CA PRO A 341 23.70 22.57 -11.38
C PRO A 341 22.74 21.58 -10.71
N ILE A 342 21.61 21.23 -11.34
CA ILE A 342 20.66 20.27 -10.74
C ILE A 342 21.31 18.90 -10.60
N ALA A 343 22.04 18.46 -11.64
CA ALA A 343 22.80 17.21 -11.59
C ALA A 343 23.83 17.20 -10.45
N GLN A 344 24.47 18.33 -10.15
CA GLN A 344 25.46 18.42 -9.06
C GLN A 344 24.83 18.16 -7.68
N ASP A 345 23.54 18.48 -7.52
CA ASP A 345 22.80 18.39 -6.27
C ASP A 345 22.09 17.04 -6.05
N LEU A 346 22.01 16.17 -7.08
CA LEU A 346 21.41 14.84 -6.98
C LEU A 346 22.08 14.00 -5.89
N LEU A 347 21.30 13.62 -4.88
CA LEU A 347 21.75 12.98 -3.65
C LEU A 347 22.53 11.70 -3.93
N VAL A 348 22.01 10.84 -4.81
CA VAL A 348 22.59 9.50 -5.06
C VAL A 348 23.86 9.55 -5.91
N LEU A 349 24.10 10.66 -6.60
CA LEU A 349 25.33 10.91 -7.38
C LEU A 349 26.35 11.73 -6.58
N ARG A 350 25.88 12.55 -5.64
CA ARG A 350 26.71 13.41 -4.79
C ARG A 350 27.21 12.68 -3.54
N LYS A 351 26.43 11.78 -2.94
CA LYS A 351 26.79 11.03 -1.73
C LYS A 351 27.14 9.58 -2.07
N THR A 352 28.38 9.32 -2.44
CA THR A 352 28.84 7.99 -2.87
C THR A 352 29.57 7.21 -1.78
N ARG A 353 29.79 7.79 -0.61
CA ARG A 353 30.48 7.10 0.49
C ARG A 353 29.48 6.35 1.37
N ARG A 354 29.80 5.09 1.68
CA ARG A 354 29.01 4.26 2.58
C ARG A 354 29.83 3.54 3.64
N ASN A 355 29.15 3.05 4.67
CA ASN A 355 29.73 2.09 5.61
C ASN A 355 30.25 0.86 4.87
N VAL A 356 31.41 0.34 5.29
CA VAL A 356 31.95 -0.92 4.72
C VAL A 356 31.04 -2.10 5.05
N GLN A 357 30.58 -2.17 6.29
CA GLN A 357 29.77 -3.28 6.81
C GLN A 357 28.27 -3.00 6.66
N PHE A 358 27.55 -3.97 6.12
CA PHE A 358 26.09 -3.95 6.05
C PHE A 358 25.47 -4.32 7.40
N HIS A 359 24.34 -3.71 7.77
CA HIS A 359 23.57 -4.15 8.93
C HIS A 359 23.03 -5.58 8.73
N PRO A 360 22.89 -6.39 9.80
CA PRO A 360 22.25 -7.71 9.70
C PRO A 360 20.86 -7.65 9.07
N HIS A 361 20.41 -8.75 8.48
CA HIS A 361 19.02 -8.87 8.02
C HIS A 361 18.03 -8.63 9.15
N ASN A 362 16.87 -8.06 8.81
CA ASN A 362 15.82 -7.60 9.73
C ASN A 362 16.23 -6.44 10.65
N VAL A 363 17.47 -5.96 10.57
CA VAL A 363 17.94 -4.75 11.27
C VAL A 363 18.04 -3.63 10.26
N ARG A 364 17.08 -2.72 10.28
CA ARG A 364 16.96 -1.60 9.32
C ARG A 364 16.80 -2.03 7.85
N SER A 365 16.56 -3.30 7.60
CA SER A 365 16.30 -3.81 6.25
C SER A 365 15.01 -3.24 5.68
N LYS A 366 14.92 -3.20 4.36
CA LYS A 366 13.66 -2.99 3.63
C LYS A 366 13.41 -4.14 2.67
N MET A 367 12.22 -4.14 2.07
CA MET A 367 11.72 -5.32 1.39
C MET A 367 11.00 -5.02 0.09
N ILE A 368 11.18 -5.94 -0.84
CA ILE A 368 10.30 -6.13 -1.99
C ILE A 368 9.50 -7.40 -1.73
N VAL A 369 8.19 -7.39 -1.99
CA VAL A 369 7.31 -8.52 -1.67
C VAL A 369 6.37 -8.82 -2.82
N ARG A 370 5.89 -10.06 -2.87
CA ARG A 370 4.70 -10.43 -3.63
C ARG A 370 3.46 -10.16 -2.77
N PRO A 371 2.68 -9.09 -3.02
CA PRO A 371 1.65 -8.64 -2.10
C PRO A 371 0.54 -9.70 -1.89
N ASP A 372 0.22 -10.49 -2.93
CA ASP A 372 -0.77 -11.56 -2.86
C ASP A 372 -0.43 -12.66 -1.86
N LEU A 373 0.86 -12.85 -1.54
CA LEU A 373 1.34 -13.88 -0.61
C LEU A 373 1.62 -13.37 0.81
N ILE A 374 1.41 -12.09 1.08
CA ILE A 374 1.64 -11.48 2.40
C ILE A 374 0.31 -11.14 3.07
N SER A 375 0.18 -11.49 4.35
CA SER A 375 -0.98 -11.12 5.18
C SER A 375 -0.74 -9.91 6.07
N MET A 376 0.51 -9.65 6.47
CA MET A 376 0.87 -8.50 7.31
C MET A 376 2.33 -8.11 7.10
N VAL A 377 2.56 -6.85 6.70
CA VAL A 377 3.89 -6.24 6.60
C VAL A 377 4.25 -5.50 7.89
N GLY A 378 5.53 -5.53 8.24
CA GLY A 378 6.15 -4.65 9.24
C GLY A 378 7.08 -3.63 8.58
N ASN A 379 7.80 -2.85 9.38
CA ASN A 379 8.72 -1.83 8.84
C ASN A 379 10.00 -2.44 8.25
N HIS A 380 10.54 -3.49 8.88
CA HIS A 380 11.83 -4.11 8.50
C HIS A 380 11.75 -5.60 8.17
N PHE A 381 10.60 -6.24 8.40
CA PHE A 381 10.37 -7.66 8.17
C PHE A 381 8.87 -7.97 7.96
N ILE A 382 8.56 -9.18 7.50
CA ILE A 382 7.18 -9.68 7.38
C ILE A 382 6.73 -10.27 8.70
N TRP A 383 5.58 -9.82 9.21
CA TRP A 383 4.95 -10.41 10.39
C TRP A 383 4.15 -11.67 10.05
N LYS A 384 3.49 -11.69 8.89
CA LYS A 384 2.63 -12.83 8.52
C LYS A 384 2.57 -13.05 7.02
N TYR A 385 2.90 -14.27 6.59
CA TYR A 385 2.64 -14.79 5.25
C TYR A 385 1.24 -15.41 5.15
N PHE A 386 0.66 -15.40 3.95
CA PHE A 386 -0.67 -15.99 3.69
C PHE A 386 -0.70 -17.50 3.97
N ASN A 387 0.31 -18.24 3.51
CA ASN A 387 0.55 -19.62 3.88
C ASN A 387 1.99 -19.76 4.38
N GLN A 388 2.19 -19.67 5.70
CA GLN A 388 3.52 -19.66 6.32
C GLN A 388 4.32 -20.95 6.11
N LEU A 389 3.64 -22.06 5.79
CA LEU A 389 4.32 -23.34 5.51
C LEU A 389 4.89 -23.39 4.09
N ASP A 390 4.24 -22.70 3.15
CA ASP A 390 4.60 -22.73 1.73
C ASP A 390 5.48 -21.54 1.32
N PHE A 391 5.34 -20.40 1.99
CA PHE A 391 5.99 -19.14 1.60
C PHE A 391 6.81 -18.53 2.71
N GLY A 392 7.91 -17.87 2.33
CA GLY A 392 8.78 -17.21 3.29
C GLY A 392 9.72 -16.18 2.69
N ASN A 393 10.70 -15.80 3.50
CA ASN A 393 11.67 -14.77 3.16
C ASN A 393 12.87 -15.30 2.37
N TYR A 394 13.37 -14.48 1.45
CA TYR A 394 14.69 -14.59 0.86
C TYR A 394 15.59 -13.49 1.41
N MET A 395 16.74 -13.89 1.97
CA MET A 395 17.77 -12.98 2.45
C MET A 395 18.69 -12.66 1.28
N VAL A 396 18.57 -11.46 0.72
CA VAL A 396 19.33 -11.07 -0.49
C VAL A 396 20.78 -10.82 -0.11
N ASP A 397 21.71 -11.42 -0.84
CA ASP A 397 23.14 -11.16 -0.67
C ASP A 397 23.45 -9.72 -1.09
N PRO A 398 24.14 -8.91 -0.26
CA PRO A 398 24.52 -7.54 -0.62
C PRO A 398 25.36 -7.42 -1.89
N ASN A 399 26.02 -8.50 -2.33
CA ASN A 399 26.74 -8.54 -3.59
C ASN A 399 25.81 -8.59 -4.81
N ASP A 400 24.53 -8.95 -4.65
CA ASP A 400 23.53 -8.96 -5.72
C ASP A 400 22.63 -7.71 -5.68
N ALA A 401 22.23 -7.29 -4.48
CA ALA A 401 21.49 -6.04 -4.24
C ALA A 401 21.50 -5.67 -2.76
N PHE A 402 21.47 -4.37 -2.46
CA PHE A 402 21.38 -3.86 -1.09
C PHE A 402 20.49 -2.62 -1.01
N MET A 403 20.25 -2.14 0.20
CA MET A 403 19.55 -0.88 0.43
C MET A 403 20.53 0.22 0.84
N ALA A 404 20.65 1.26 0.02
CA ALA A 404 21.38 2.48 0.33
C ALA A 404 20.50 3.44 1.14
N HIS A 405 20.91 3.77 2.36
CA HIS A 405 20.18 4.66 3.26
C HIS A 405 20.93 5.97 3.46
N TYR A 406 20.42 7.05 2.89
CA TYR A 406 21.03 8.38 2.91
C TYR A 406 20.55 9.18 4.11
N ARG A 407 21.35 9.26 5.17
CA ARG A 407 20.87 9.79 6.45
C ARG A 407 21.89 10.67 7.15
N LEU A 408 21.43 11.57 8.01
CA LEU A 408 22.30 12.14 9.05
C LEU A 408 22.60 11.08 10.12
N CYS A 409 23.72 11.21 10.85
CA CYS A 409 24.04 10.34 11.98
C CYS A 409 22.82 10.20 12.92
N GLU A 410 22.45 8.96 13.25
CA GLU A 410 21.15 8.67 13.88
C GLU A 410 21.00 9.23 15.30
N PHE A 411 22.11 9.49 15.99
CA PHE A 411 22.15 9.96 17.38
C PHE A 411 22.63 11.40 17.51
N GLY A 412 22.71 12.13 16.40
CA GLY A 412 23.36 13.44 16.35
C GLY A 412 24.89 13.35 16.38
N GLY A 413 25.55 14.48 16.20
CA GLY A 413 27.03 14.54 16.09
C GLY A 413 27.56 13.84 14.85
N ASP A 414 28.87 13.50 14.88
CA ASP A 414 29.62 12.96 13.74
C ASP A 414 30.29 11.60 14.04
N ASP A 415 29.97 10.96 15.16
CA ASP A 415 30.59 9.68 15.53
C ASP A 415 30.39 8.59 14.47
N CYS A 416 29.26 8.63 13.75
CA CYS A 416 28.94 7.65 12.72
C CYS A 416 29.85 7.73 11.48
N VAL A 417 30.50 8.87 11.23
CA VAL A 417 31.37 9.07 10.07
C VAL A 417 32.85 8.74 10.32
N HIS A 418 33.22 8.47 11.58
CA HIS A 418 34.58 8.08 11.96
C HIS A 418 34.91 6.60 11.69
N GLY A 419 33.89 5.78 11.48
CA GLY A 419 34.05 4.35 11.16
C GLY A 419 34.61 4.09 9.75
N PRO A 420 35.02 2.83 9.47
CA PRO A 420 35.46 2.43 8.14
C PRO A 420 34.39 2.67 7.08
N SER A 421 34.78 3.37 6.02
CA SER A 421 33.92 3.70 4.88
C SER A 421 34.59 3.40 3.55
N ILE A 422 33.79 3.19 2.51
CA ILE A 422 34.23 2.94 1.14
C ILE A 422 33.45 3.83 0.17
N ILE A 423 34.08 4.17 -0.95
CA ILE A 423 33.38 4.81 -2.08
C ILE A 423 32.64 3.74 -2.87
N ASP A 424 31.34 3.94 -3.03
CA ASP A 424 30.43 3.11 -3.79
C ASP A 424 29.72 3.96 -4.84
N LYS A 425 30.10 3.73 -6.11
CA LYS A 425 29.54 4.43 -7.28
C LYS A 425 28.49 3.58 -8.00
N THR A 426 27.83 2.61 -7.34
CA THR A 426 26.81 1.75 -7.97
C THR A 426 25.72 2.58 -8.67
N MET A 427 25.29 3.69 -8.06
CA MET A 427 24.28 4.58 -8.62
C MET A 427 24.72 5.32 -9.90
N TYR A 428 26.04 5.45 -10.16
CA TYR A 428 26.53 6.12 -11.37
C TYR A 428 26.16 5.38 -12.65
N ARG A 429 25.79 4.10 -12.57
CA ARG A 429 25.23 3.34 -13.69
C ARG A 429 24.02 4.04 -14.31
N TYR A 430 23.23 4.75 -13.50
CA TYR A 430 22.00 5.42 -13.91
C TYR A 430 22.19 6.91 -14.17
N LYS A 431 23.42 7.42 -14.04
CA LYS A 431 23.74 8.85 -14.01
C LYS A 431 23.11 9.61 -15.18
N ASP A 432 23.39 9.18 -16.40
CA ASP A 432 23.00 9.96 -17.59
C ASP A 432 21.47 9.97 -17.78
N GLU A 433 20.81 8.83 -17.56
CA GLU A 433 19.35 8.72 -17.63
C GLU A 433 18.67 9.49 -16.50
N LEU A 434 19.14 9.34 -15.26
CA LEU A 434 18.60 10.03 -14.08
C LEU A 434 18.73 11.54 -14.21
N ILE A 435 19.89 12.05 -14.64
CA ILE A 435 20.07 13.48 -14.88
C ILE A 435 19.07 13.95 -15.93
N GLY A 436 18.95 13.25 -17.06
CA GLY A 436 18.03 13.63 -18.13
C GLY A 436 16.56 13.66 -17.70
N THR A 437 16.10 12.64 -16.99
CA THR A 437 14.70 12.55 -16.53
C THR A 437 14.40 13.57 -15.44
N VAL A 438 15.28 13.75 -14.45
CA VAL A 438 15.09 14.74 -13.38
C VAL A 438 15.12 16.16 -13.94
N GLN A 439 16.04 16.50 -14.84
CA GLN A 439 16.05 17.80 -15.51
C GLN A 439 14.73 18.07 -16.23
N TYR A 440 14.28 17.12 -17.04
CA TYR A 440 13.01 17.23 -17.76
C TYR A 440 11.84 17.48 -16.80
N ARG A 441 11.72 16.69 -15.73
CA ARG A 441 10.67 16.85 -14.72
C ARG A 441 10.78 18.16 -13.97
N HIS A 442 11.99 18.59 -13.61
CA HIS A 442 12.21 19.84 -12.90
C HIS A 442 11.81 21.05 -13.76
N THR A 443 12.15 21.08 -15.05
CA THR A 443 11.70 22.15 -15.96
C THR A 443 10.18 22.25 -16.03
N GLN A 444 9.48 21.10 -16.11
CA GLN A 444 8.01 21.06 -16.08
C GLN A 444 7.44 21.54 -14.73
N TYR A 445 8.11 21.22 -13.63
CA TYR A 445 7.74 21.72 -12.31
C TYR A 445 7.88 23.25 -12.22
N LEU A 446 8.98 23.83 -12.70
CA LEU A 446 9.20 25.27 -12.67
C LEU A 446 8.15 26.04 -13.51
N SER A 447 7.74 25.48 -14.65
CA SER A 447 6.72 26.11 -15.50
C SER A 447 5.34 26.11 -14.83
N ASP A 448 4.96 25.00 -14.19
CA ASP A 448 3.59 24.76 -13.79
C ASP A 448 3.34 25.09 -12.31
N CYS A 449 4.31 24.83 -11.44
CA CYS A 449 4.13 24.94 -9.99
C CYS A 449 4.72 26.22 -9.43
N GLN A 450 5.99 26.50 -9.72
CA GLN A 450 6.68 27.62 -9.09
C GLN A 450 6.09 28.98 -9.52
N LYS A 451 5.77 29.17 -10.81
CA LYS A 451 5.11 30.39 -11.30
C LYS A 451 3.75 30.61 -10.66
N ASN A 452 2.96 29.54 -10.49
CA ASN A 452 1.66 29.61 -9.87
C ASN A 452 1.74 29.94 -8.37
N LEU A 453 2.71 29.37 -7.64
CA LEU A 453 2.93 29.69 -6.22
C LEU A 453 3.35 31.14 -6.01
N ILE A 454 4.20 31.69 -6.89
CA ILE A 454 4.59 33.12 -6.84
C ILE A 454 3.36 34.01 -7.06
N ASN A 455 2.52 33.69 -8.05
CA ASN A 455 1.31 34.45 -8.33
C ASN A 455 0.32 34.42 -7.16
N ILE A 456 0.14 33.26 -6.50
CA ILE A 456 -0.72 33.13 -5.32
C ILE A 456 -0.18 33.95 -4.15
N ARG A 457 1.13 33.89 -3.87
CA ARG A 457 1.76 34.69 -2.80
C ARG A 457 1.61 36.19 -3.06
N ASN A 458 1.78 36.63 -4.30
CA ASN A 458 1.59 38.04 -4.67
C ASN A 458 0.12 38.49 -4.54
N ALA A 459 -0.84 37.61 -4.80
CA ALA A 459 -2.27 37.89 -4.67
C ALA A 459 -2.78 37.86 -3.21
N THR A 460 -2.08 37.19 -2.28
CA THR A 460 -2.43 37.16 -0.84
C THR A 460 -1.76 38.29 -0.03
N LEU A 461 -0.85 39.03 -0.65
CA LEU A 461 -0.19 40.22 -0.09
C LEU A 461 -0.86 41.55 -0.52
N LEU A 462 -1.96 41.46 -1.28
CA LEU A 462 -2.88 42.54 -1.63
C LEU A 462 -4.18 42.34 -0.84
#